data_AF-A0A0W8FEP4-F1
#
_entry.id   AF-A0A0W8FEP4-F1
#
_cell.length_a   1.000
_cell.length_b   1.000
_cell.length_c   1.000
_cell.angle_alpha   90.00
_cell.angle_beta   90.00
_cell.angle_gamma   90.00
#
_symmetry.space_group_name_H-M   'P 1'
#
loop_
_entity.id
_entity.type
_entity.pdbx_description
1 polymer ?
#
loop_
_entity_poly.entity_id
_entity_poly.type
_entity_poly.pdbx_seq_one_letter_code
_entity_poly.pdbx_strand_id
1 'polypeptide(L)'
;MLGTEITVSLWALFSFSGAAYVYCRIQNVIPGEGVKKGVRYGSAIALIWLFAMLEGVSLFGNPIVNEFVVGLSDAIPVFLMAILLSLLNAEKGENAGVKPFTLRQKMTAISIFAGIF
;
A
#
# COMPACT_ATOMS: atom_id res chain seq x y z
N MET A 1 19.56 8.90 -18.00
CA MET A 1 18.83 8.07 -17.02
C MET A 1 19.08 8.66 -15.64
N LEU A 2 18.06 8.79 -14.79
CA LEU A 2 18.16 9.43 -13.47
C LEU A 2 18.98 8.62 -12.43
N GLY A 3 19.64 7.52 -12.83
CA GLY A 3 20.26 6.56 -11.92
C GLY A 3 19.25 5.52 -11.42
N THR A 4 19.72 4.29 -11.20
CA THR A 4 18.88 3.15 -10.78
C THR A 4 18.19 3.45 -9.45
N GLU A 5 18.89 4.04 -8.50
CA GLU A 5 18.37 4.37 -7.17
C GLU A 5 17.17 5.32 -7.23
N ILE A 6 17.31 6.46 -7.93
CA ILE A 6 16.22 7.45 -8.07
C ILE A 6 15.02 6.84 -8.78
N THR A 7 15.26 5.97 -9.77
CA THR A 7 14.19 5.30 -10.51
C THR A 7 13.39 4.36 -9.61
N VAL A 8 14.08 3.56 -8.79
CA VAL A 8 13.45 2.63 -7.84
C VAL A 8 12.69 3.40 -6.75
N SER A 9 13.25 4.47 -6.21
CA SER A 9 12.56 5.30 -5.20
C SER A 9 11.30 5.97 -5.74
N LEU A 10 11.36 6.53 -6.96
CA LEU A 10 10.17 7.12 -7.61
C LEU A 10 9.12 6.05 -7.89
N TRP A 11 9.52 4.89 -8.38
CA TRP A 11 8.60 3.78 -8.62
C TRP A 11 7.91 3.35 -7.33
N ALA A 12 8.66 3.15 -6.24
CA ALA A 12 8.10 2.81 -4.94
C ALA A 12 7.08 3.88 -4.50
N LEU A 13 7.47 5.16 -4.53
CA LEU A 13 6.59 6.27 -4.16
C LEU A 13 5.27 6.25 -4.93
N PHE A 14 5.31 6.05 -6.26
CA PHE A 14 4.11 5.98 -7.07
C PHE A 14 3.26 4.74 -6.79
N SER A 15 3.89 3.57 -6.62
CA SER A 15 3.20 2.30 -6.33
C SER A 15 2.45 2.35 -5.00
N PHE A 16 3.13 2.75 -3.91
CA PHE A 16 2.49 2.88 -2.59
C PHE A 16 1.43 3.98 -2.59
N SER A 17 1.70 5.13 -3.19
CA SER A 17 0.71 6.22 -3.30
C SER A 17 -0.54 5.82 -4.10
N GLY A 18 -0.36 5.06 -5.19
CA GLY A 18 -1.45 4.52 -5.99
C GLY A 18 -2.32 3.56 -5.19
N ALA A 19 -1.70 2.60 -4.48
CA ALA A 19 -2.41 1.67 -3.61
C ALA A 19 -3.14 2.39 -2.47
N ALA A 20 -2.55 3.42 -1.86
CA ALA A 20 -3.22 4.27 -0.88
C ALA A 20 -4.40 5.05 -1.46
N TYR A 21 -4.24 5.60 -2.67
CA TYR A 21 -5.30 6.35 -3.35
C TYR A 21 -6.52 5.48 -3.66
N VAL A 22 -6.28 4.27 -4.17
CA VAL A 22 -7.35 3.29 -4.45
C VAL A 22 -8.09 2.94 -3.15
N TYR A 23 -7.37 2.65 -2.06
CA TYR A 23 -8.00 2.43 -0.75
C TYR A 23 -8.91 3.60 -0.36
N CYS A 24 -8.40 4.83 -0.42
CA CYS A 24 -9.16 6.04 -0.09
C CYS A 24 -10.43 6.20 -0.94
N ARG A 25 -10.42 5.71 -2.19
CA ARG A 25 -11.57 5.78 -3.10
C ARG A 25 -12.62 4.71 -2.82
N ILE A 26 -12.19 3.48 -2.54
CA ILE A 26 -13.11 2.34 -2.45
C ILE A 26 -13.43 1.91 -1.01
N GLN A 27 -12.78 2.49 0.01
CA GLN A 27 -12.94 2.06 1.40
C GLN A 27 -14.41 1.99 1.88
N ASN A 28 -15.31 2.81 1.34
CA ASN A 28 -16.72 2.80 1.74
C ASN A 28 -17.47 1.54 1.28
N VAL A 29 -16.97 0.87 0.23
CA VAL A 29 -17.56 -0.38 -0.28
C VAL A 29 -16.85 -1.62 0.27
N ILE A 30 -15.72 -1.46 0.96
CA ILE A 30 -15.01 -2.59 1.58
C ILE A 30 -15.80 -3.03 2.81
N PRO A 31 -16.26 -4.29 2.87
CA PRO A 31 -17.06 -4.73 4.00
C PRO A 31 -16.22 -4.88 5.27
N GLY A 32 -16.84 -4.65 6.43
CA GLY A 32 -16.19 -4.58 7.74
C GLY A 32 -16.15 -3.15 8.27
N GLU A 33 -15.69 -2.95 9.50
CA GLU A 33 -15.58 -1.64 10.15
C GLU A 33 -14.15 -1.42 10.64
N GLY A 34 -13.76 -0.15 10.76
CA GLY A 34 -12.45 0.24 11.26
C GLY A 34 -11.30 -0.52 10.61
N VAL A 35 -10.41 -1.11 11.41
CA VAL A 35 -9.20 -1.86 10.97
C VAL A 35 -9.50 -3.00 9.99
N LYS A 36 -10.70 -3.60 10.06
CA LYS A 36 -11.07 -4.77 9.25
C LYS A 36 -11.05 -4.46 7.75
N LYS A 37 -11.35 -3.22 7.36
CA LYS A 37 -11.26 -2.76 5.96
C LYS A 37 -9.82 -2.71 5.47
N GLY A 38 -8.92 -2.15 6.28
CA GLY A 38 -7.48 -2.09 6.04
C GLY A 38 -6.85 -3.47 5.94
N VAL A 39 -7.20 -4.40 6.82
CA VAL A 39 -6.72 -5.79 6.74
C VAL A 39 -7.17 -6.45 5.43
N ARG A 40 -8.45 -6.33 5.07
CA ARG A 40 -8.99 -6.94 3.83
C ARG A 40 -8.31 -6.39 2.59
N TYR A 41 -8.22 -5.06 2.48
CA TYR A 41 -7.56 -4.43 1.34
C TYR A 41 -6.06 -4.72 1.32
N GLY A 42 -5.40 -4.50 2.46
CA GLY A 42 -3.96 -4.66 2.60
C GLY A 42 -3.52 -6.08 2.28
N SER A 43 -4.20 -7.09 2.81
CA SER A 43 -3.87 -8.49 2.51
C SER A 43 -4.04 -8.81 1.04
N ALA A 44 -5.08 -8.29 0.38
CA ALA A 44 -5.28 -8.51 -1.05
C ALA A 44 -4.14 -7.93 -1.89
N ILE A 45 -3.76 -6.66 -1.66
CA ILE A 45 -2.67 -6.02 -2.41
C ILE A 45 -1.31 -6.64 -2.07
N ALA A 46 -1.05 -6.92 -0.80
CA ALA A 46 0.19 -7.54 -0.33
C ALA A 46 0.40 -8.93 -0.96
N LEU A 47 -0.65 -9.75 -1.06
CA LEU A 47 -0.57 -11.07 -1.70
C LEU A 47 -0.36 -10.95 -3.21
N ILE A 48 -1.04 -10.02 -3.88
CA ILE A 48 -0.82 -9.76 -5.32
C ILE A 48 0.65 -9.40 -5.56
N TRP A 49 1.22 -8.51 -4.74
CA TRP A 49 2.60 -8.08 -4.89
C TRP A 49 3.59 -9.23 -4.64
N LEU A 50 3.37 -10.02 -3.59
CA LEU A 50 4.19 -11.19 -3.29
C LEU A 50 4.17 -12.20 -4.44
N PHE A 51 2.99 -12.52 -4.99
CA PHE A 51 2.89 -13.45 -6.12
C PHE A 51 3.52 -12.89 -7.39
N ALA A 52 3.35 -11.59 -7.67
CA ALA A 52 3.99 -10.95 -8.80
C ALA A 52 5.53 -11.03 -8.72
N MET A 53 6.12 -10.88 -7.53
CA MET A 53 7.57 -11.05 -7.37
C MET A 53 7.99 -12.51 -7.58
N LEU A 54 7.21 -13.49 -7.11
CA LEU A 54 7.50 -14.91 -7.33
C LEU A 54 7.49 -15.33 -8.80
N GLU A 55 6.78 -14.61 -9.69
CA GLU A 55 6.90 -14.82 -11.14
C GLU A 55 8.32 -14.53 -11.66
N GLY A 56 9.13 -13.74 -10.95
CA GLY A 56 10.53 -13.48 -11.30
C GLY A 56 11.40 -14.74 -11.32
N VAL A 57 11.02 -15.78 -10.57
CA VAL A 57 11.69 -17.10 -10.58
C VAL A 57 11.58 -17.75 -11.95
N SER A 58 10.36 -17.77 -12.53
CA SER A 58 10.12 -18.42 -13.83
C SER A 58 10.56 -17.54 -15.01
N LEU A 59 10.45 -16.21 -14.88
CA LEU A 59 10.75 -15.27 -15.96
C LEU A 59 12.24 -14.95 -16.09
N PHE A 60 12.96 -14.86 -14.97
CA PHE A 60 14.36 -14.42 -14.95
C PHE A 60 15.33 -15.46 -14.38
N GLY A 61 14.83 -16.60 -13.89
CA GLY A 61 15.66 -17.65 -13.29
C GLY A 61 16.22 -17.27 -11.92
N ASN A 62 15.61 -16.30 -11.25
CA ASN A 62 16.07 -15.83 -9.95
C ASN A 62 15.81 -16.89 -8.85
N PRO A 63 16.67 -16.99 -7.82
CA PRO A 63 16.42 -17.88 -6.69
C PRO A 63 15.10 -17.53 -6.00
N ILE A 64 14.28 -18.55 -5.72
CA ILE A 64 12.97 -18.38 -5.06
C ILE A 64 13.06 -17.59 -3.74
N VAL A 65 14.14 -17.80 -2.98
CA VAL A 65 14.36 -17.10 -1.70
C VAL A 65 14.53 -15.60 -1.93
N ASN A 66 15.21 -15.18 -2.99
CA ASN A 66 15.44 -13.76 -3.27
C ASN A 66 14.11 -13.07 -3.60
N GLU A 67 13.35 -13.63 -4.54
CA GLU A 67 12.05 -13.06 -4.93
C GLU A 67 11.05 -13.07 -3.78
N PHE A 68 11.06 -14.12 -2.97
CA PHE A 68 10.20 -14.20 -1.79
C PHE A 68 10.54 -13.13 -0.75
N VAL A 69 11.84 -12.91 -0.47
CA VAL A 69 12.28 -11.88 0.47
C VAL A 69 11.94 -10.49 -0.05
N VAL A 70 12.23 -10.19 -1.31
CA VAL A 70 11.90 -8.88 -1.91
C VAL A 70 10.38 -8.67 -1.94
N GLY A 71 9.61 -9.68 -2.34
CA GLY A 71 8.15 -9.61 -2.33
C GLY A 71 7.58 -9.38 -0.93
N LEU A 72 8.13 -10.02 0.10
CA LEU A 72 7.74 -9.75 1.48
C LEU A 72 8.13 -8.33 1.93
N SER A 73 9.32 -7.87 1.55
CA SER A 73 9.80 -6.52 1.86
C SER A 73 8.89 -5.43 1.29
N ASP A 74 8.21 -5.67 0.17
CA ASP A 74 7.21 -4.74 -0.39
C ASP A 74 5.80 -4.98 0.20
N ALA A 75 5.41 -6.25 0.36
CA ALA A 75 4.08 -6.64 0.83
C ALA A 75 3.79 -6.18 2.26
N ILE A 76 4.78 -6.25 3.16
CA ILE A 76 4.62 -5.84 4.56
C ILE A 76 4.31 -4.33 4.67
N PRO A 77 5.11 -3.41 4.08
CA PRO A 77 4.78 -1.99 4.07
C PRO A 77 3.40 -1.67 3.49
N VAL A 78 2.99 -2.31 2.38
CA VAL A 78 1.63 -2.10 1.83
C VAL A 78 0.56 -2.54 2.80
N PHE A 79 0.74 -3.70 3.42
CA PHE A 79 -0.22 -4.23 4.37
C PHE A 79 -0.40 -3.29 5.56
N LEU A 80 0.72 -2.82 6.13
CA LEU A 80 0.72 -1.85 7.22
C LEU A 80 0.12 -0.51 6.79
N MET A 81 0.40 -0.05 5.58
CA MET A 81 -0.20 1.15 4.99
C MET A 81 -1.73 1.08 4.99
N ALA A 82 -2.28 -0.02 4.50
CA ALA A 82 -3.72 -0.19 4.42
C ALA A 82 -4.37 -0.18 5.82
N ILE A 83 -3.74 -0.82 6.81
CA ILE A 83 -4.19 -0.79 8.20
C ILE A 83 -4.16 0.63 8.76
N LEU A 84 -3.06 1.36 8.58
CA LEU A 84 -2.90 2.73 9.06
C LEU A 84 -3.94 3.67 8.42
N LEU A 85 -4.16 3.57 7.11
CA LEU A 85 -5.21 4.33 6.43
C LEU A 85 -6.59 3.99 6.99
N SER A 86 -6.85 2.72 7.26
CA SER A 86 -8.10 2.27 7.87
C SER A 86 -8.34 2.87 9.25
N LEU A 87 -7.30 2.88 10.11
CA LEU A 87 -7.35 3.48 11.44
C LEU A 87 -7.64 4.98 11.37
N LEU A 88 -6.90 5.70 10.51
CA LEU A 88 -7.07 7.15 10.31
C LEU A 88 -8.48 7.52 9.80
N ASN A 89 -9.14 6.60 9.10
CA ASN A 89 -10.49 6.81 8.58
C ASN A 89 -11.59 6.38 9.55
N ALA A 90 -11.32 5.37 10.38
CA ALA A 90 -12.24 4.89 11.41
C ALA A 90 -12.55 5.97 12.45
N GLU A 91 -11.52 6.70 12.90
CA GLU A 91 -11.69 7.82 13.85
C GLU A 91 -12.54 8.97 13.30
N LYS A 92 -12.66 9.09 11.97
CA LYS A 92 -13.36 10.22 11.33
C LYS A 92 -14.89 10.06 11.27
N GLY A 93 -15.42 8.97 11.82
CA GLY A 93 -16.86 8.68 11.92
C GLY A 93 -17.42 8.12 10.61
N GLU A 94 -17.88 6.87 10.67
CA GLU A 94 -18.38 6.08 9.54
C GLU A 94 -19.70 6.59 8.91
N ASN A 95 -20.21 7.74 9.37
CA ASN A 95 -21.45 8.39 8.89
C ASN A 95 -21.24 9.79 8.30
N ALA A 96 -20.01 10.27 8.10
CA ALA A 96 -19.77 11.51 7.37
C ALA A 96 -19.71 11.23 5.87
N GLY A 97 -20.86 11.27 5.20
CA GLY A 97 -21.00 11.07 3.76
C GLY A 97 -19.85 11.67 2.95
N VAL A 98 -19.20 10.82 2.15
CA VAL A 98 -18.11 11.06 1.19
C VAL A 98 -17.53 12.48 1.25
N LYS A 99 -16.90 12.86 2.37
CA LYS A 99 -16.12 14.10 2.40
C LYS A 99 -14.76 13.80 1.79
N PRO A 100 -14.36 14.49 0.70
CA PRO A 100 -13.02 14.33 0.17
C PRO A 100 -12.03 14.59 1.29
N PHE A 101 -11.03 13.71 1.41
CA PHE A 101 -9.92 13.86 2.35
C PHE A 101 -9.41 15.30 2.33
N THR A 102 -9.20 15.87 3.52
CA THR A 102 -8.52 17.15 3.60
C THR A 102 -7.09 16.94 3.14
N LEU A 103 -6.56 17.91 2.39
CA LEU A 103 -5.21 17.89 1.81
C LEU A 103 -4.14 17.52 2.87
N ARG A 104 -4.38 17.96 4.10
CA ARG A 104 -3.59 17.64 5.30
C ARG A 104 -3.47 16.13 5.57
N GLN A 105 -4.55 15.35 5.50
CA GLN A 105 -4.51 13.92 5.80
C GLN A 105 -3.79 13.12 4.71
N LYS A 106 -3.95 13.53 3.44
CA LYS A 106 -3.17 12.97 2.33
C LYS A 106 -1.69 13.25 2.53
N MET A 107 -1.34 14.49 2.88
CA MET A 107 0.04 14.85 3.18
C MET A 107 0.60 14.09 4.38
N THR A 108 -0.17 13.88 5.46
CA THR A 108 0.31 13.12 6.62
C THR A 108 0.58 11.66 6.27
N ALA A 109 -0.32 10.99 5.53
CA ALA A 109 -0.09 9.62 5.08
C ALA A 109 1.13 9.55 4.14
N ILE A 110 1.23 10.45 3.16
CA ILE A 110 2.37 10.53 2.26
C ILE A 110 3.68 10.80 3.02
N SER A 111 3.68 11.68 4.02
CA SER A 111 4.87 11.98 4.84
C SER A 111 5.28 10.82 5.74
N ILE A 112 4.33 10.08 6.30
CA ILE A 112 4.65 8.87 7.09
C ILE A 112 5.32 7.83 6.17
N PHE A 113 4.80 7.63 4.96
CA PHE A 113 5.40 6.69 4.01
C PHE A 113 6.75 7.16 3.45
N ALA A 114 6.88 8.44 3.12
CA ALA A 114 8.13 9.02 2.63
C ALA A 114 9.22 9.16 3.70
N GLY A 115 8.89 9.06 4.99
CA GLY A 115 9.87 9.03 6.08
C GLY A 115 10.26 7.63 6.54
N ILE A 116 9.47 6.61 6.17
CA ILE A 116 9.79 5.19 6.44
C ILE A 116 10.65 4.61 5.30
N PHE A 117 10.45 5.09 4.06
CA PHE A 117 11.29 4.80 2.90
C PHE A 117 12.50 5.73 2.83
#